data_AF-A0A1Y1XBX5-F1
#
_entry.id   AF-A0A1Y1XBX5-F1
#
_cell.length_a   1.000
_cell.length_b   1.000
_cell.length_c   1.000
_cell.angle_alpha   90.00
_cell.angle_beta   90.00
_cell.angle_gamma   90.00
#
_symmetry.space_group_name_H-M   'P 1'
#
loop_
_entity.id
_entity.type
_entity.pdbx_description
1 polymer ?
#
loop_
_entity_poly.entity_id
_entity_poly.type
_entity_poly.pdbx_seq_one_letter_code
_entity_poly.pdbx_strand_id
1 'polypeptide(L)'
;MSSYSSSDEEDNLECPLCMEEIDLADKYFKPCVCGYQICRFCWHHIKEDLNGKCPGCRREYTEEMVQFKPVSPEKLAQLKAKRKAKKREKKEQENIAKKHYANVRVIQKNLVYVIGLPSYVANEETIKQYDYFGQYGKITKVVINKKTHSPHQSTVGIYITFSKKEEAERAIEAVDNIIFDGRQVKASYGTTKYCTFYLRGQTCQNPQCMYLHEPGEEVESKEDLLK
;
A
#
# COMPACT_ATOMS: atom_id res chain seq x y z
N MET A 1 -9.78 -3.07 -12.99
CA MET A 1 -10.28 -4.46 -13.18
C MET A 1 -9.86 -5.26 -11.96
N SER A 2 -10.82 -5.51 -11.06
CA SER A 2 -10.57 -6.16 -9.77
C SER A 2 -10.60 -7.66 -9.93
N SER A 3 -9.44 -8.30 -9.83
CA SER A 3 -9.30 -9.75 -9.73
C SER A 3 -9.62 -10.19 -8.29
N TYR A 4 -10.91 -10.25 -7.95
CA TYR A 4 -11.37 -10.85 -6.70
C TYR A 4 -11.13 -12.36 -6.78
N SER A 5 -10.17 -12.87 -6.02
CA SER A 5 -9.95 -14.32 -5.92
C SER A 5 -11.16 -14.95 -5.22
N SER A 6 -11.91 -15.78 -5.95
CA SER A 6 -13.07 -16.57 -5.52
C SER A 6 -12.77 -17.64 -4.45
N SER A 7 -11.88 -17.39 -3.50
CA SER A 7 -11.46 -18.36 -2.48
C SER A 7 -11.73 -17.92 -1.04
N ASP A 8 -12.28 -16.71 -0.84
CA ASP A 8 -12.63 -16.19 0.49
C ASP A 8 -14.14 -16.29 0.82
N GLU A 9 -14.99 -16.69 -0.13
CA GLU A 9 -16.44 -16.81 0.10
C GLU A 9 -16.86 -18.09 0.85
N GLU A 10 -16.01 -19.12 0.90
CA GLU A 10 -16.35 -20.36 1.64
C GLU A 10 -16.21 -20.24 3.17
N ASP A 11 -15.64 -19.14 3.67
CA ASP A 11 -15.26 -18.97 5.07
C ASP A 11 -16.13 -17.98 5.86
N ASN A 12 -17.02 -17.22 5.21
CA ASN A 12 -17.88 -16.19 5.84
C ASN A 12 -19.38 -16.51 5.69
N LEU A 13 -19.81 -17.64 6.25
CA LEU A 13 -21.22 -18.04 6.19
C LEU A 13 -22.00 -17.21 7.23
N GLU A 14 -22.77 -16.23 6.78
CA GLU A 14 -23.59 -15.37 7.66
C GLU A 14 -25.02 -15.90 7.77
N CYS A 15 -25.62 -15.75 8.96
CA CYS A 15 -27.00 -16.12 9.20
C CYS A 15 -27.93 -15.07 8.57
N PRO A 16 -28.86 -15.46 7.68
CA PRO A 16 -29.75 -14.50 7.00
C PRO A 16 -30.80 -13.86 7.93
N LEU A 17 -30.90 -14.29 9.19
CA LEU A 17 -31.87 -13.78 10.15
C LEU A 17 -31.27 -12.75 11.11
N CYS A 18 -30.10 -13.04 11.67
CA CYS A 18 -29.43 -12.14 12.61
C CYS A 18 -28.25 -11.37 11.99
N MET A 19 -27.86 -11.70 10.75
CA MET A 19 -26.71 -11.12 10.05
C MET A 19 -25.36 -11.33 10.79
N GLU A 20 -25.28 -12.34 11.66
CA GLU A 20 -24.06 -12.70 12.37
C GLU A 20 -23.35 -13.88 11.67
N GLU A 21 -22.04 -13.98 11.85
CA GLU A 21 -21.22 -15.10 11.38
C GLU A 21 -21.69 -16.41 12.03
N ILE A 22 -21.94 -17.44 11.21
CA ILE A 22 -22.26 -18.78 11.70
C ILE A 22 -20.97 -19.42 12.22
N ASP A 23 -21.05 -19.91 13.46
CA ASP A 23 -19.95 -20.61 14.09
C ASP A 23 -19.46 -21.79 13.25
N LEU A 24 -18.15 -22.03 13.26
CA LEU A 24 -17.54 -23.15 12.55
C LEU A 24 -18.10 -24.52 12.96
N ALA A 25 -18.59 -24.64 14.20
CA ALA A 25 -19.26 -25.84 14.70
C ALA A 25 -20.66 -26.03 14.09
N ASP A 26 -21.32 -24.93 13.74
CA ASP A 26 -22.68 -24.89 13.18
C ASP A 26 -22.68 -24.83 11.64
N LYS A 27 -21.50 -24.77 11.00
CA LYS A 27 -21.38 -24.80 9.53
C LYS A 27 -22.04 -26.03 8.88
N TYR A 28 -22.14 -27.14 9.61
CA TYR A 28 -22.78 -28.37 9.15
C TYR A 28 -24.16 -28.61 9.80
N PHE A 29 -24.65 -27.65 10.58
CA PHE A 29 -25.97 -27.70 11.17
C PHE A 29 -27.02 -27.35 10.10
N LYS A 30 -27.76 -28.36 9.62
CA LYS A 30 -28.85 -28.17 8.66
C LYS A 30 -30.19 -28.52 9.33
N PRO A 31 -30.91 -27.52 9.89
CA PRO A 31 -32.15 -27.78 10.62
C PRO A 31 -33.31 -28.16 9.70
N CYS A 32 -33.20 -27.91 8.39
CA CYS A 32 -34.20 -28.31 7.41
C CYS A 32 -33.58 -28.97 6.18
N VAL A 33 -34.25 -29.99 5.66
CA VAL A 33 -33.84 -30.70 4.43
C VAL A 33 -33.94 -29.84 3.16
N CYS A 34 -34.62 -28.69 3.21
CA CYS A 34 -34.60 -27.75 2.09
C CYS A 34 -33.23 -27.06 1.92
N GLY A 35 -32.30 -27.25 2.86
CA GLY A 35 -30.97 -26.66 2.82
C GLY A 35 -30.89 -25.21 3.27
N TYR A 36 -31.98 -24.64 3.79
CA TYR A 36 -31.98 -23.28 4.35
C TYR A 36 -31.11 -23.22 5.60
N GLN A 37 -30.01 -22.47 5.50
CA GLN A 37 -29.00 -22.35 6.54
C GLN A 37 -29.28 -21.15 7.44
N ILE A 38 -29.29 -21.39 8.75
CA ILE A 38 -29.40 -20.38 9.81
C ILE A 38 -28.47 -20.77 10.96
N CYS A 39 -28.09 -19.82 11.81
CA CYS A 39 -27.33 -20.13 13.01
C CYS A 39 -28.17 -20.92 14.03
N ARG A 40 -27.51 -21.60 14.95
CA ARG A 40 -28.16 -22.40 16.00
C ARG A 40 -29.08 -21.58 16.90
N PHE A 41 -28.69 -20.35 17.23
CA PHE A 41 -29.49 -19.44 18.06
C PHE A 41 -30.82 -19.07 17.38
N CYS A 42 -30.79 -18.69 16.10
CA CYS A 42 -32.02 -18.37 15.37
C CYS A 42 -32.91 -19.60 15.19
N TRP A 43 -32.36 -20.78 14.97
CA TRP A 43 -33.17 -22.00 14.94
C TRP A 43 -33.87 -22.25 16.29
N HIS A 44 -33.15 -22.13 17.40
CA HIS A 44 -33.70 -22.34 18.73
C HIS A 44 -34.80 -21.31 19.05
N HIS A 45 -34.57 -20.05 18.72
CA HIS A 45 -35.57 -18.99 18.89
C HIS A 45 -36.83 -19.24 18.04
N ILE A 46 -36.69 -19.73 16.80
CA ILE A 46 -37.84 -20.07 15.96
C ILE A 46 -38.64 -21.24 16.55
N LYS A 47 -37.94 -22.25 17.10
CA LYS A 47 -38.56 -23.44 17.66
C LYS A 47 -39.30 -23.15 18.97
N GLU A 48 -38.70 -22.40 19.88
CA GLU A 48 -39.23 -22.17 21.23
C GLU A 48 -40.14 -20.94 21.33
N ASP A 49 -39.82 -19.85 20.63
CA ASP A 49 -40.49 -18.55 20.83
C ASP A 49 -41.37 -18.12 19.65
N LEU A 50 -41.30 -18.80 18.51
CA LEU A 50 -42.06 -18.48 17.30
C LEU A 50 -42.91 -19.67 16.82
N ASN A 51 -43.14 -19.76 15.51
CA ASN A 51 -44.07 -20.72 14.90
C ASN A 51 -43.44 -22.09 14.60
N GLY A 52 -42.18 -22.33 14.99
CA GLY A 52 -41.49 -23.60 14.75
C GLY A 52 -41.24 -23.96 13.28
N LYS A 53 -41.40 -23.04 12.33
CA LYS A 53 -41.34 -23.33 10.88
C LYS A 53 -40.11 -22.74 10.21
N CYS A 54 -39.55 -23.49 9.25
CA CYS A 54 -38.41 -23.07 8.45
C CYS A 54 -38.72 -21.78 7.68
N PRO A 55 -37.90 -20.70 7.78
CA PRO A 55 -38.15 -19.47 7.04
C PRO A 55 -38.08 -19.65 5.52
N GLY A 56 -37.24 -20.57 5.03
CA GLY A 56 -37.07 -20.82 3.61
C GLY A 56 -38.22 -21.60 2.96
N CYS A 57 -38.70 -22.67 3.61
CA CYS A 57 -39.69 -23.58 2.99
C CYS A 57 -41.00 -23.75 3.80
N ARG A 58 -41.13 -23.07 4.95
CA ARG A 58 -42.28 -23.11 5.86
C ARG A 58 -42.62 -24.47 6.46
N ARG A 59 -41.77 -25.49 6.25
CA ARG A 59 -41.90 -26.80 6.88
C ARG A 59 -41.65 -26.69 8.37
N GLU A 60 -42.46 -27.38 9.16
CA GLU A 60 -42.31 -27.46 10.62
C GLU A 60 -41.03 -28.21 10.98
N TYR A 61 -40.26 -27.67 11.93
CA TYR A 61 -39.06 -28.31 12.44
C TYR A 61 -39.47 -29.49 13.33
N THR A 62 -39.07 -30.70 12.94
CA THR A 62 -39.23 -31.92 13.75
C THR A 62 -37.86 -32.40 14.20
N GLU A 63 -37.79 -33.04 15.37
CA GLU A 63 -36.51 -33.49 15.95
C GLU A 63 -35.81 -34.53 15.06
N GLU A 64 -36.58 -35.30 14.30
CA GLU A 64 -36.12 -36.29 13.33
C GLU A 64 -35.50 -35.68 12.07
N MET A 65 -35.84 -34.43 11.73
CA MET A 65 -35.32 -33.73 10.54
C MET A 65 -34.00 -32.98 10.81
N VAL A 66 -33.58 -32.88 12.07
CA VAL A 66 -32.34 -32.20 12.45
C VAL A 66 -31.15 -33.12 12.19
N GLN A 67 -30.48 -32.93 11.05
CA GLN A 67 -29.20 -33.59 10.81
C GLN A 67 -28.10 -32.84 11.54
N PHE A 68 -27.84 -33.24 12.78
CA PHE A 68 -26.65 -32.81 13.51
C PHE A 68 -25.50 -33.77 13.19
N LYS A 69 -24.62 -33.35 12.27
CA LYS A 69 -23.32 -34.01 12.10
C LYS A 69 -22.29 -33.22 12.90
N PRO A 70 -22.00 -33.61 14.17
CA PRO A 70 -20.94 -32.94 14.92
C PRO A 70 -19.64 -33.07 14.14
N VAL A 71 -18.98 -31.95 13.91
CA VAL A 71 -17.62 -31.96 13.37
C VAL A 71 -16.74 -32.62 14.42
N SER A 72 -15.95 -33.62 14.02
CA SER A 72 -15.04 -34.27 14.96
C SER A 72 -14.08 -33.25 15.58
N PRO A 73 -13.72 -33.40 16.86
CA PRO A 73 -12.76 -32.50 17.51
C PRO A 73 -11.47 -32.34 16.71
N GLU A 74 -11.00 -33.42 16.08
CA GLU A 74 -9.83 -33.42 15.19
C GLU A 74 -10.02 -32.52 13.97
N LYS A 75 -11.17 -32.61 13.29
CA LYS A 75 -11.46 -31.79 12.10
C LYS A 75 -11.63 -30.30 12.47
N LEU A 76 -12.18 -30.00 13.64
CA LEU A 76 -12.27 -28.63 14.16
C LEU A 76 -10.87 -28.07 14.50
N ALA A 77 -10.01 -28.88 15.11
CA ALA A 77 -8.62 -28.50 15.40
C ALA A 77 -7.83 -28.24 14.11
N GLN A 78 -7.98 -29.09 13.09
CA GLN A 78 -7.37 -28.91 11.77
C GLN A 78 -7.83 -27.62 11.08
N LEU A 79 -9.14 -27.32 11.10
CA LEU A 79 -9.69 -26.08 10.54
C LEU A 79 -9.15 -24.83 11.24
N LYS A 80 -9.10 -24.85 12.59
CA LYS A 80 -8.51 -23.76 13.38
C LYS A 80 -7.02 -23.57 13.09
N ALA A 81 -6.26 -24.67 12.98
CA ALA A 81 -4.84 -24.63 12.63
C ALA A 81 -4.62 -24.07 11.21
N LYS A 82 -5.41 -24.51 10.23
CA LYS A 82 -5.35 -24.02 8.85
C LYS A 82 -5.67 -22.53 8.75
N ARG A 83 -6.71 -22.05 9.44
CA ARG A 83 -7.05 -20.60 9.52
C ARG A 83 -5.91 -19.79 10.16
N LYS A 84 -5.30 -20.30 11.24
CA LYS A 84 -4.15 -19.65 11.90
C LYS A 84 -2.92 -19.61 10.98
N ALA A 85 -2.65 -20.66 10.23
CA ALA A 85 -1.56 -20.72 9.26
C ALA A 85 -1.77 -19.71 8.11
N LYS A 86 -2.96 -19.71 7.47
CA LYS A 86 -3.31 -18.74 6.39
C LYS A 86 -3.19 -17.29 6.88
N LYS A 87 -3.63 -16.99 8.11
CA LYS A 87 -3.49 -15.65 8.71
C LYS A 87 -2.03 -15.27 8.97
N ARG A 88 -1.19 -16.22 9.41
CA ARG A 88 0.26 -15.99 9.61
C ARG A 88 0.96 -15.74 8.29
N GLU A 89 0.69 -16.55 7.28
CA GLU A 89 1.27 -16.41 5.94
C GLU A 89 0.88 -15.08 5.29
N LYS A 90 -0.40 -14.68 5.34
CA LYS A 90 -0.84 -13.37 4.85
C LYS A 90 -0.10 -12.22 5.54
N LYS A 91 0.03 -12.27 6.88
CA LYS A 91 0.78 -11.25 7.64
C LYS A 91 2.26 -11.23 7.27
N GLU A 92 2.85 -12.39 6.97
CA GLU A 92 4.24 -12.50 6.54
C GLU A 92 4.45 -11.92 5.14
N GLN A 93 3.57 -12.23 4.18
CA GLN A 93 3.57 -11.63 2.84
C GLN A 93 3.40 -10.11 2.89
N GLU A 94 2.47 -9.59 3.69
CA GLU A 94 2.29 -8.15 3.91
C GLU A 94 3.55 -7.50 4.51
N ASN A 95 4.23 -8.18 5.44
CA ASN A 95 5.48 -7.68 6.01
C ASN A 95 6.63 -7.70 4.99
N ILE A 96 6.71 -8.72 4.14
CA ILE A 96 7.69 -8.80 3.06
C ILE A 96 7.46 -7.67 2.05
N ALA A 97 6.22 -7.46 1.64
CA ALA A 97 5.85 -6.35 0.75
C ALA A 97 6.22 -4.99 1.37
N LYS A 98 5.88 -4.75 2.65
CA LYS A 98 6.27 -3.51 3.36
C LYS A 98 7.80 -3.34 3.45
N LYS A 99 8.56 -4.41 3.68
CA LYS A 99 10.03 -4.37 3.67
C LYS A 99 10.57 -4.07 2.29
N HIS A 100 9.97 -4.61 1.24
CA HIS A 100 10.36 -4.33 -0.14
C HIS A 100 10.25 -2.84 -0.44
N TYR A 101 9.12 -2.20 -0.12
CA TYR A 101 8.93 -0.76 -0.36
C TYR A 101 9.82 0.17 0.48
N ALA A 102 10.38 -0.29 1.61
CA ALA A 102 11.24 0.54 2.45
C ALA A 102 12.57 0.93 1.78
N ASN A 103 13.06 0.10 0.86
CA ASN A 103 14.31 0.33 0.14
C ASN A 103 14.11 0.78 -1.31
N VAL A 104 12.89 0.69 -1.81
CA VAL A 104 12.51 1.18 -3.13
C VAL A 104 12.72 2.70 -3.20
N ARG A 105 13.33 3.13 -4.30
CA ARG A 105 13.39 4.52 -4.70
C ARG A 105 12.34 4.76 -5.77
N VAL A 106 11.68 5.90 -5.70
CA VAL A 106 10.60 6.28 -6.61
C VAL A 106 11.02 7.56 -7.30
N ILE A 107 10.90 7.60 -8.63
CA ILE A 107 11.16 8.81 -9.41
C ILE A 107 10.04 9.82 -9.16
N GLN A 108 10.40 11.10 -9.06
CA GLN A 108 9.46 12.20 -8.96
C GLN A 108 9.60 13.09 -10.19
N LYS A 109 8.59 13.09 -11.06
CA LYS A 109 8.64 13.80 -12.36
C LYS A 109 8.65 15.33 -12.25
N ASN A 110 8.37 15.87 -11.08
CA ASN A 110 8.48 17.31 -10.79
C ASN A 110 9.74 17.65 -9.96
N LEU A 111 10.58 16.66 -9.65
CA LEU A 111 11.81 16.85 -8.88
C LEU A 111 13.01 16.68 -9.81
N VAL A 112 13.90 17.67 -9.84
CA VAL A 112 15.16 17.61 -10.59
C VAL A 112 16.31 17.45 -9.62
N TYR A 113 17.18 16.47 -9.86
CA TYR A 113 18.46 16.30 -9.18
C TYR A 113 19.60 16.80 -10.07
N VAL A 114 20.35 17.77 -9.57
CA VAL A 114 21.46 18.41 -10.28
C VAL A 114 22.76 18.20 -9.53
N ILE A 115 23.81 17.82 -10.26
CA ILE A 115 25.19 17.73 -9.78
C ILE A 115 26.16 18.43 -10.74
N GLY A 116 27.34 18.77 -10.26
CA GLY A 116 28.40 19.39 -11.07
C GLY A 116 28.44 20.91 -11.00
N LEU A 117 27.42 21.55 -10.40
CA LEU A 117 27.44 22.99 -10.17
C LEU A 117 28.50 23.40 -9.13
N PRO A 118 29.20 24.54 -9.35
CA PRO A 118 30.11 25.09 -8.36
C PRO A 118 29.42 25.44 -7.04
N SER A 119 30.15 25.32 -5.94
CA SER A 119 29.61 25.54 -4.59
C SER A 119 29.12 26.97 -4.34
N TYR A 120 29.63 27.96 -5.08
CA TYR A 120 29.20 29.36 -4.97
C TYR A 120 27.79 29.57 -5.55
N VAL A 121 27.42 28.83 -6.60
CA VAL A 121 26.05 28.84 -7.19
C VAL A 121 25.07 28.03 -6.34
N ALA A 122 25.56 27.06 -5.57
CA ALA A 122 24.73 26.14 -4.80
C ALA A 122 24.18 26.76 -3.49
N ASN A 123 23.31 27.76 -3.66
CA ASN A 123 22.46 28.36 -2.63
C ASN A 123 21.03 28.56 -3.19
N GLU A 124 20.03 28.59 -2.31
CA GLU A 124 18.62 28.60 -2.72
C GLU A 124 18.21 29.85 -3.51
N GLU A 125 18.69 31.03 -3.12
CA GLU A 125 18.35 32.29 -3.78
C GLU A 125 18.84 32.32 -5.23
N THR A 126 20.10 31.92 -5.44
CA THR A 126 20.72 31.88 -6.78
C THR A 126 20.03 30.84 -7.65
N ILE A 127 19.75 29.65 -7.14
CA ILE A 127 19.06 28.60 -7.92
C ILE A 127 17.66 29.06 -8.36
N LYS A 128 16.97 29.85 -7.53
CA LYS A 128 15.64 30.40 -7.85
C LYS A 128 15.65 31.57 -8.83
N GLN A 129 16.80 32.22 -9.06
CA GLN A 129 16.88 33.33 -10.00
C GLN A 129 16.59 32.88 -11.43
N TYR A 130 16.09 33.83 -12.23
CA TYR A 130 15.74 33.61 -13.63
C TYR A 130 16.94 33.11 -14.44
N ASP A 131 18.13 33.68 -14.21
CA ASP A 131 19.37 33.33 -14.90
C ASP A 131 19.86 31.90 -14.64
N TYR A 132 19.26 31.20 -13.67
CA TYR A 132 19.56 29.81 -13.32
C TYR A 132 18.36 28.89 -13.59
N PHE A 133 17.71 28.34 -12.56
CA PHE A 133 16.61 27.39 -12.75
C PHE A 133 15.22 28.05 -12.75
N GLY A 134 15.13 29.32 -12.36
CA GLY A 134 13.88 30.07 -12.34
C GLY A 134 13.25 30.27 -13.73
N GLN A 135 14.06 30.29 -14.79
CA GLN A 135 13.57 30.39 -16.18
C GLN A 135 12.73 29.18 -16.64
N TYR A 136 12.94 28.00 -16.05
CA TYR A 136 12.27 26.78 -16.50
C TYR A 136 10.86 26.63 -15.92
N GLY A 137 10.56 27.27 -14.79
CA GLY A 137 9.26 27.26 -14.16
C GLY A 137 9.26 27.67 -12.70
N LYS A 138 8.09 27.56 -12.07
CA LYS A 138 7.92 27.96 -10.66
C LYS A 138 8.53 26.91 -9.72
N ILE A 139 9.62 27.28 -9.07
CA ILE A 139 10.29 26.44 -8.06
C ILE A 139 9.55 26.55 -6.72
N THR A 140 9.13 25.41 -6.17
CA THR A 140 8.43 25.33 -4.88
C THR A 140 9.38 25.03 -3.72
N LYS A 141 10.44 24.27 -3.96
CA LYS A 141 11.41 23.87 -2.93
C LYS A 141 12.79 23.65 -3.52
N VAL A 142 13.83 24.04 -2.80
CA VAL A 142 15.21 23.71 -3.12
C VAL A 142 15.84 23.04 -1.91
N VAL A 143 16.55 21.93 -2.12
CA VAL A 143 17.29 21.22 -1.07
C VAL A 143 18.70 20.98 -1.56
N ILE A 144 19.67 21.46 -0.80
CA ILE A 144 21.08 21.41 -1.18
C ILE A 144 21.81 20.47 -0.23
N ASN A 145 22.40 19.42 -0.78
CA ASN A 145 23.19 18.44 -0.06
C ASN A 145 24.66 18.60 -0.45
N LYS A 146 25.45 19.19 0.44
CA LYS A 146 26.90 19.36 0.28
C LYS A 146 27.57 18.14 0.89
N LYS A 147 28.02 17.20 0.05
CA LYS A 147 28.88 16.09 0.49
C LYS A 147 30.33 16.46 0.23
N THR A 148 31.10 16.58 1.32
CA THR A 148 32.55 16.78 1.25
C THR A 148 33.22 15.41 1.14
N HIS A 149 33.50 14.97 -0.09
CA HIS A 149 34.22 13.71 -0.30
C HIS A 149 35.75 13.87 -0.17
N SER A 150 36.28 15.09 -0.38
CA SER A 150 37.69 15.46 -0.19
C SER A 150 37.87 16.98 -0.23
N PRO A 151 38.96 17.56 0.32
CA PRO A 151 39.22 19.00 0.28
C PRO A 151 39.35 19.60 -1.13
N HIS A 152 39.51 18.77 -2.17
CA HIS A 152 39.61 19.19 -3.57
C HIS A 152 38.45 18.70 -4.46
N GLN A 153 37.49 17.93 -3.92
CA GLN A 153 36.33 17.43 -4.66
C GLN A 153 35.08 17.51 -3.77
N SER A 154 34.53 18.73 -3.66
CA SER A 154 33.21 18.96 -3.10
C SER A 154 32.18 18.82 -4.22
N THR A 155 31.38 17.75 -4.17
CA THR A 155 30.23 17.57 -5.07
C THR A 155 28.98 18.01 -4.35
N VAL A 156 28.31 19.04 -4.88
CA VAL A 156 27.03 19.51 -4.35
C VAL A 156 25.91 18.86 -5.14
N GLY A 157 25.01 18.15 -4.45
CA GLY A 157 23.77 17.66 -5.01
C GLY A 157 22.64 18.62 -4.70
N ILE A 158 21.91 19.07 -5.70
CA ILE A 158 20.80 20.02 -5.56
C ILE A 158 19.52 19.31 -6.01
N TYR A 159 18.50 19.34 -5.17
CA TYR A 159 17.16 18.88 -5.50
C TYR A 159 16.26 20.10 -5.68
N ILE A 160 15.65 20.23 -6.85
CA ILE A 160 14.80 21.35 -7.23
C ILE A 160 13.41 20.79 -7.49
N THR A 161 12.44 21.18 -6.67
CA THR A 161 11.04 20.79 -6.85
C THR A 161 10.32 21.88 -7.62
N PHE A 162 9.82 21.54 -8.81
CA PHE A 162 8.98 22.42 -9.61
C PHE A 162 7.50 22.25 -9.27
N SER A 163 6.69 23.23 -9.65
CA SER A 163 5.24 23.20 -9.44
C SER A 163 4.56 22.21 -10.39
N LYS A 164 5.14 21.99 -11.57
CA LYS A 164 4.62 21.09 -12.60
C LYS A 164 5.73 20.19 -13.14
N LYS A 165 5.35 19.00 -13.64
CA LYS A 165 6.30 18.03 -14.21
C LYS A 165 6.92 18.52 -15.52
N GLU A 166 6.16 19.26 -16.32
CA GLU A 166 6.64 19.81 -17.60
C GLU A 166 7.71 20.89 -17.40
N GLU A 167 7.73 21.56 -16.24
CA GLU A 167 8.78 22.53 -15.88
C GLU A 167 10.10 21.81 -15.54
N ALA A 168 10.02 20.68 -14.84
CA ALA A 168 11.17 19.86 -14.50
C ALA A 168 11.80 19.21 -15.74
N GLU A 169 10.98 18.70 -16.66
CA GLU A 169 11.41 18.13 -17.93
C GLU A 169 12.21 19.16 -18.75
N ARG A 170 11.66 20.36 -18.96
CA ARG A 170 12.38 21.45 -19.66
C ARG A 170 13.71 21.81 -18.99
N ALA A 171 13.75 21.82 -17.65
CA ALA A 171 14.98 22.11 -16.92
C ALA A 171 16.04 21.01 -17.14
N ILE A 172 15.65 19.74 -17.15
CA ILE A 172 16.55 18.61 -17.40
C ILE A 172 17.07 18.69 -18.83
N GLU A 173 16.19 18.85 -19.83
CA GLU A 173 16.59 18.92 -21.25
C GLU A 173 17.56 20.06 -21.53
N ALA A 174 17.41 21.20 -20.84
CA ALA A 174 18.26 22.37 -21.05
C ALA A 174 19.61 22.31 -20.31
N VAL A 175 19.68 21.58 -19.19
CA VAL A 175 20.82 21.62 -18.26
C VAL A 175 21.61 20.32 -18.25
N ASP A 176 21.03 19.20 -18.65
CA ASP A 176 21.76 17.94 -18.63
C ASP A 176 22.92 17.94 -19.63
N ASN A 177 24.10 17.55 -19.15
CA ASN A 177 25.36 17.49 -19.87
C ASN A 177 25.94 18.82 -20.38
N ILE A 178 25.44 19.97 -19.94
CA ILE A 178 26.07 21.27 -20.28
C ILE A 178 27.41 21.45 -19.57
N ILE A 179 28.25 22.35 -20.09
CA ILE A 179 29.47 22.79 -19.42
C ILE A 179 29.20 24.13 -18.74
N PHE A 180 29.36 24.19 -17.42
CA PHE A 180 29.26 25.39 -16.62
C PHE A 180 30.55 25.59 -15.82
N ASP A 181 31.24 26.72 -16.02
CA ASP A 181 32.49 27.05 -15.31
C ASP A 181 33.55 25.93 -15.42
N GLY A 182 33.70 25.37 -16.63
CA GLY A 182 34.63 24.28 -16.93
C GLY A 182 34.24 22.91 -16.35
N ARG A 183 33.06 22.78 -15.73
CA ARG A 183 32.55 21.52 -15.17
C ARG A 183 31.31 21.06 -15.94
N GLN A 184 31.21 19.76 -16.17
CA GLN A 184 29.99 19.18 -16.72
C GLN A 184 28.91 19.14 -15.63
N VAL A 185 27.75 19.73 -15.93
CA VAL A 185 26.55 19.64 -15.10
C VAL A 185 25.74 18.44 -15.57
N LYS A 186 25.21 17.67 -14.62
CA LYS A 186 24.25 16.61 -14.92
C LYS A 186 22.94 16.91 -14.22
N ALA A 187 21.84 16.75 -14.95
CA ALA A 187 20.49 16.95 -14.46
C ALA A 187 19.65 15.71 -14.80
N SER A 188 18.88 15.24 -13.83
CA SER A 188 18.04 14.05 -13.98
C SER A 188 16.82 14.17 -13.08
N TYR A 189 15.82 13.31 -13.25
CA TYR A 189 14.74 13.24 -12.28
C TYR A 189 15.26 12.80 -10.91
N GLY A 190 14.80 13.49 -9.87
CA GLY A 190 15.13 13.16 -8.50
C GLY A 190 14.35 11.94 -8.03
N THR A 191 15.02 11.08 -7.26
CA THR A 191 14.37 9.95 -6.60
C THR A 191 14.10 10.25 -5.13
N THR A 192 12.95 9.82 -4.62
CA THR A 192 12.63 9.83 -3.18
C THR A 192 12.40 8.42 -2.65
N LYS A 193 12.24 8.28 -1.33
CA LYS A 193 11.76 7.05 -0.69
C LYS A 193 10.33 7.25 -0.22
N TYR A 194 9.61 6.15 -0.05
CA TYR A 194 8.35 6.19 0.68
C TYR A 194 8.57 6.59 2.14
N CYS A 195 7.66 7.39 2.67
CA CYS A 195 7.68 7.73 4.08
C CYS A 195 7.39 6.48 4.93
N THR A 196 8.11 6.34 6.03
CA THR A 196 7.93 5.21 6.95
C THR A 196 6.55 5.19 7.60
N PHE A 197 5.94 6.35 7.86
CA PHE A 197 4.57 6.45 8.38
C PHE A 197 3.54 6.01 7.33
N TYR A 198 3.70 6.47 6.09
CA TYR A 198 2.85 6.05 4.97
C TYR A 198 2.91 4.52 4.76
N LEU A 199 4.11 3.93 4.76
CA LEU A 199 4.28 2.47 4.65
C LEU A 199 3.64 1.69 5.82
N ARG A 200 3.45 2.33 6.97
CA ARG A 200 2.74 1.76 8.13
C ARG A 200 1.22 2.01 8.09
N GLY A 201 0.70 2.69 7.07
CA GLY A 201 -0.70 3.09 7.01
C GLY A 201 -1.06 4.17 8.04
N GLN A 202 -0.07 4.95 8.49
CA GLN A 202 -0.25 6.01 9.47
C GLN A 202 -0.06 7.39 8.82
N THR A 203 -0.81 8.38 9.30
CA THR A 203 -0.64 9.77 8.87
C THR A 203 0.71 10.30 9.36
N CYS A 204 1.50 10.87 8.45
CA CYS A 204 2.74 11.52 8.81
C CYS A 204 2.46 12.87 9.48
N GLN A 205 3.03 13.09 10.67
CA GLN A 205 2.87 14.35 11.41
C GLN A 205 3.80 15.46 10.93
N ASN A 206 4.75 15.17 10.02
CA ASN A 206 5.66 16.17 9.49
C ASN A 206 5.05 16.82 8.23
N PRO A 207 4.58 18.08 8.29
CA PRO A 207 4.00 18.77 7.13
C PRO A 207 5.04 19.08 6.05
N GLN A 208 6.33 19.04 6.38
CA GLN A 208 7.45 19.27 5.45
C GLN A 208 8.17 17.97 5.08
N CYS A 209 7.53 16.81 5.29
CA CYS A 209 8.11 15.50 4.96
C CYS A 209 8.58 15.47 3.50
N MET A 210 9.84 15.08 3.29
CA MET A 210 10.46 14.99 1.96
C MET A 210 10.19 13.66 1.26
N TYR A 211 9.55 12.73 1.96
CA TYR A 211 9.30 11.38 1.51
C TYR A 211 7.89 11.24 0.94
N LEU A 212 7.70 10.26 0.06
CA LEU A 212 6.47 10.08 -0.67
C LEU A 212 5.34 9.56 0.25
N HIS A 213 4.16 10.16 0.11
CA HIS A 213 2.92 9.81 0.82
C HIS A 213 1.80 9.34 -0.11
N GLU A 214 2.15 8.99 -1.35
CA GLU A 214 1.23 8.55 -2.39
C GLU A 214 1.86 7.41 -3.21
N PRO A 215 1.08 6.62 -3.96
CA PRO A 215 1.64 5.61 -4.86
C PRO A 215 2.56 6.25 -5.91
N GLY A 216 3.77 5.75 -6.05
CA GLY A 216 4.72 6.22 -7.05
C GLY A 216 4.31 5.87 -8.48
N GLU A 217 4.45 6.80 -9.42
CA GLU A 217 4.16 6.57 -10.84
C GLU A 217 5.21 5.65 -11.51
N GLU A 218 6.49 5.73 -11.12
CA GLU A 218 7.59 4.93 -11.68
C GLU A 218 8.49 4.40 -10.56
N VAL A 219 8.49 3.08 -10.41
CA VAL A 219 9.28 2.36 -9.42
C VAL A 219 10.54 1.85 -10.12
N GLU A 220 11.64 2.59 -10.04
CA GLU A 220 12.94 2.09 -10.50
C GLU A 220 13.65 1.35 -9.36
N SER A 221 14.02 0.10 -9.64
CA SER A 221 14.77 -0.71 -8.71
C SER A 221 16.22 -0.20 -8.66
N LYS A 222 16.92 -0.48 -7.55
CA LYS A 222 18.34 -0.08 -7.38
C LYS A 222 19.27 -0.68 -8.46
N GLU A 223 18.83 -1.72 -9.16
CA GLU A 223 19.57 -2.40 -10.22
C GLU A 223 19.49 -1.65 -11.57
N ASP A 224 18.46 -0.84 -11.78
CA ASP A 224 18.26 -0.07 -13.01
C ASP A 224 19.05 1.25 -13.00
N LEU A 225 19.26 1.85 -11.82
CA LEU A 225 20.02 3.10 -11.63
C LEU A 225 21.56 2.95 -11.75
N LEU A 226 22.06 1.72 -11.94
CA LEU A 226 23.49 1.40 -12.06
C LEU A 226 23.91 0.98 -13.48
N LYS A 227 23.00 1.03 -14.45
CA LYS A 227 23.30 0.87 -15.89
C LYS A 227 23.48 2.23 -16.54
#